data_AF-A0A7K2KPJ2-F1
#
_entry.id   AF-A0A7K2KPJ2-F1
#
_cell.length_a   1.000
_cell.length_b   1.000
_cell.length_c   1.000
_cell.angle_alpha   90.00
_cell.angle_beta   90.00
_cell.angle_gamma   90.00
#
_symmetry.space_group_name_H-M   'P 1'
#
loop_
_entity.id
_entity.type
_entity.pdbx_description
1 polymer ?
#
loop_
_entity_poly.entity_id
_entity_poly.type
_entity_poly.pdbx_seq_one_letter_code
_entity_poly.pdbx_strand_id
1 'polypeptide(L)'
;SRYGALTDDLAAVCLTDVQPVPDQSTALRLVVLADRLYDREIPVLASGLPFDRLFSDEMLNGGYRKKYFRAISRLTALARDAKGLIAQ
;
A
#
# COMPACT_ATOMS: atom_id res chain seq x y z
N SER A 1 12.98 10.16 7.16
CA SER A 1 12.41 8.80 7.36
C SER A 1 13.04 7.87 6.34
N ARG A 2 13.50 6.66 6.74
CA ARG A 2 14.19 5.69 5.84
C ARG A 2 13.36 5.29 4.60
N TYR A 3 12.03 5.30 4.69
CA TYR A 3 11.16 5.01 3.54
C TYR A 3 11.10 6.15 2.50
N GLY A 4 11.42 7.38 2.90
CA GLY A 4 11.50 8.51 1.95
C GLY A 4 12.61 8.31 0.93
N ALA A 5 13.82 7.96 1.39
CA ALA A 5 14.97 7.71 0.53
C ALA A 5 14.83 6.44 -0.33
N LEU A 6 14.07 5.44 0.15
CA LEU A 6 13.79 4.21 -0.59
C LEU A 6 12.83 4.40 -1.77
N THR A 7 12.11 5.53 -1.82
CA THR A 7 11.12 5.82 -2.86
C THR A 7 11.56 6.91 -3.82
N ASP A 8 12.78 7.45 -3.64
CA ASP A 8 13.34 8.40 -4.58
C ASP A 8 13.71 7.66 -5.88
N ASP A 9 13.42 8.30 -7.02
CA ASP A 9 13.62 7.78 -8.39
C ASP A 9 12.87 6.48 -8.78
N LEU A 10 11.87 6.06 -8.00
CA LEU A 10 11.02 4.93 -8.39
C LEU A 10 9.92 5.36 -9.36
N ALA A 11 9.92 4.77 -10.56
CA ALA A 11 8.87 4.97 -11.56
C ALA A 11 7.60 4.14 -11.27
N ALA A 12 7.73 2.98 -10.62
CA ALA A 12 6.63 2.12 -10.22
C ALA A 12 7.07 1.13 -9.13
N VAL A 13 6.11 0.59 -8.37
CA VAL A 13 6.34 -0.50 -7.41
C VAL A 13 5.46 -1.69 -7.77
N CYS A 14 6.05 -2.89 -7.81
CA CYS A 14 5.34 -4.15 -8.03
C CYS A 14 5.37 -5.01 -6.76
N LEU A 15 4.20 -5.27 -6.17
CA LEU A 15 4.01 -6.14 -5.02
C LEU A 15 3.54 -7.51 -5.49
N THR A 16 4.37 -8.53 -5.33
CA THR A 16 4.03 -9.91 -5.71
C THR A 16 3.58 -10.72 -4.52
N ASP A 17 2.60 -11.61 -4.72
CA ASP A 17 2.06 -12.51 -3.69
C ASP A 17 1.64 -11.74 -2.42
N VAL A 18 0.79 -10.73 -2.62
CA VAL A 18 0.24 -9.93 -1.54
C VAL A 18 -0.59 -10.83 -0.62
N GLN A 19 -0.21 -10.84 0.66
CA GLN A 19 -0.84 -11.60 1.73
C GLN A 19 -1.18 -10.69 2.90
N PRO A 20 -2.08 -11.10 3.81
CA PRO A 20 -2.45 -10.30 4.97
C PRO A 20 -1.24 -10.09 5.87
N VAL A 21 -1.09 -8.88 6.41
CA VAL A 21 0.01 -8.57 7.33
C VAL A 21 -0.16 -9.34 8.64
N PRO A 22 0.92 -9.94 9.19
CA PRO A 22 0.81 -10.86 10.32
C PRO A 22 0.55 -10.16 11.66
N ASP A 23 0.89 -8.87 11.77
CA ASP A 23 0.83 -8.13 13.04
C ASP A 23 0.68 -6.62 12.83
N GLN A 24 0.31 -5.93 13.90
CA GLN A 24 0.03 -4.49 13.90
C GLN A 24 1.27 -3.62 13.61
N SER A 25 2.45 -4.04 14.05
CA SER A 25 3.69 -3.29 13.79
C SER A 25 4.03 -3.31 12.29
N THR A 26 3.87 -4.48 11.66
CA THR A 26 4.01 -4.65 10.21
C THR A 26 2.95 -3.87 9.45
N ALA A 27 1.69 -3.91 9.91
CA ALA A 27 0.60 -3.12 9.34
C ALA A 27 0.90 -1.62 9.32
N LEU A 28 1.39 -1.07 10.43
CA LEU A 28 1.70 0.36 10.54
C LEU A 28 2.91 0.77 9.69
N ARG A 29 3.90 -0.12 9.51
CA ARG A 29 5.00 0.12 8.55
C ARG A 29 4.50 0.14 7.11
N LEU A 30 3.59 -0.77 6.75
CA LEU A 30 2.96 -0.77 5.43
C LEU A 30 2.13 0.50 5.19
N VAL A 31 1.41 0.99 6.20
CA VAL A 31 0.70 2.28 6.11
C VAL A 31 1.68 3.41 5.78
N VAL A 32 2.81 3.49 6.48
CA VAL A 32 3.82 4.54 6.21
C VAL A 32 4.38 4.40 4.79
N LEU A 33 4.61 3.18 4.30
CA LEU A 33 5.04 2.97 2.92
C LEU A 33 3.97 3.43 1.91
N ALA A 34 2.71 3.02 2.09
CA ALA A 34 1.60 3.43 1.24
C ALA A 34 1.43 4.95 1.18
N ASP A 35 1.62 5.61 2.32
CA ASP A 35 1.59 7.06 2.43
C ASP A 35 2.70 7.70 1.58
N ARG A 36 3.93 7.17 1.63
CA ARG A 36 5.07 7.71 0.86
C ARG A 36 4.94 7.50 -0.63
N LEU A 37 4.44 6.34 -1.05
CA LEU A 37 4.15 6.07 -2.46
C LEU A 37 3.07 7.01 -2.98
N TYR A 38 2.02 7.25 -2.16
CA TYR A 38 0.95 8.17 -2.52
C TYR A 38 1.40 9.62 -2.59
N ASP A 39 2.17 10.09 -1.61
CA ASP A 39 2.70 11.46 -1.58
C ASP A 39 3.61 11.76 -2.79
N ARG A 40 4.20 10.72 -3.41
CA ARG A 40 5.05 10.81 -4.61
C ARG A 40 4.35 10.36 -5.89
N GLU A 41 3.06 10.03 -5.83
CA GLU A 41 2.27 9.54 -6.96
C GLU A 41 2.90 8.33 -7.68
N ILE A 42 3.61 7.47 -6.95
CA ILE A 42 4.29 6.29 -7.52
C ILE A 42 3.26 5.18 -7.74
N PRO A 43 2.99 4.77 -8.99
CA PRO A 43 1.99 3.75 -9.29
C PRO A 43 2.36 2.38 -8.70
N VAL A 44 1.34 1.63 -8.27
CA VAL A 44 1.53 0.33 -7.60
C VAL A 44 0.83 -0.79 -8.36
N LEU A 45 1.58 -1.79 -8.75
CA LEU A 45 1.06 -3.04 -9.31
C LEU A 45 1.05 -4.09 -8.21
N ALA A 46 0.00 -4.90 -8.14
CA ALA A 46 -0.08 -5.98 -7.15
C ALA A 46 -0.64 -7.26 -7.74
N SER A 47 -0.10 -8.40 -7.29
CA SER A 47 -0.66 -9.74 -7.49
C SER A 47 -0.89 -10.43 -6.15
N GLY A 48 -1.74 -11.46 -6.12
CA GLY A 48 -2.15 -12.11 -4.87
C GLY A 48 -3.49 -11.57 -4.38
N LEU A 49 -3.59 -11.27 -3.08
CA LEU A 49 -4.83 -10.77 -2.49
C LEU A 49 -5.11 -9.30 -2.84
N PRO A 50 -6.40 -8.93 -2.94
CA PRO A 50 -6.78 -7.53 -3.04
C PRO A 50 -6.42 -6.75 -1.77
N PHE A 51 -6.19 -5.44 -1.91
CA PHE A 51 -5.71 -4.60 -0.82
C PHE A 51 -6.68 -4.45 0.35
N ASP A 52 -7.98 -4.66 0.13
CA ASP A 52 -8.99 -4.68 1.19
C ASP A 52 -8.83 -5.88 2.16
N ARG A 53 -8.05 -6.90 1.77
CA ARG A 53 -7.69 -8.06 2.59
C ARG A 53 -6.27 -7.99 3.19
N LEU A 54 -5.58 -6.85 3.06
CA LEU A 54 -4.25 -6.67 3.65
C LEU A 54 -4.27 -6.68 5.18
N PHE A 55 -5.35 -6.16 5.79
CA PHE A 55 -5.48 -6.03 7.23
C PHE A 55 -6.59 -6.96 7.72
N SER A 56 -6.36 -7.63 8.84
CA SER A 56 -7.38 -8.50 9.44
C SER A 56 -8.59 -7.72 9.96
N ASP A 57 -9.72 -8.40 10.12
CA ASP A 57 -10.93 -7.80 10.69
C ASP A 57 -10.70 -7.22 12.09
N GLU A 58 -9.87 -7.88 12.92
CA GLU A 58 -9.48 -7.37 14.24
C GLU A 58 -8.76 -6.02 14.12
N MET A 59 -7.82 -5.89 13.18
CA MET A 59 -7.12 -4.63 12.92
C MET A 59 -8.08 -3.54 12.42
N LEU A 60 -8.99 -3.89 11.52
CA LEU A 60 -9.98 -2.95 10.96
C LEU A 60 -11.00 -2.47 11.99
N ASN A 61 -11.22 -3.23 13.06
CA ASN A 61 -12.07 -2.84 14.20
C ASN A 61 -11.28 -2.25 15.38
N GLY A 62 -9.94 -2.21 15.29
CA GLY A 62 -9.05 -1.72 16.33
C GLY A 62 -8.81 -0.20 16.31
N GLY A 63 -7.96 0.27 17.22
CA GLY A 63 -7.68 1.70 17.44
C GLY A 63 -7.04 2.43 16.24
N TYR A 64 -6.41 1.70 15.32
CA TYR A 64 -5.79 2.26 14.12
C TYR A 64 -6.64 2.14 12.84
N ARG A 65 -7.92 1.75 12.94
CA ARG A 65 -8.80 1.53 11.78
C ARG A 65 -8.71 2.60 10.68
N LYS A 66 -8.69 3.89 11.08
CA LYS A 66 -8.64 5.02 10.13
C LYS A 66 -7.36 4.99 9.29
N LYS A 67 -6.24 4.56 9.88
CA LYS A 67 -4.95 4.43 9.17
C LYS A 67 -4.98 3.29 8.16
N TYR A 68 -5.58 2.16 8.50
CA TYR A 68 -5.71 1.02 7.60
C TYR A 68 -6.63 1.33 6.41
N PHE A 69 -7.82 1.87 6.65
CA PHE A 69 -8.71 2.29 5.56
C PHE A 69 -8.07 3.36 4.67
N ARG A 70 -7.30 4.29 5.26
CA ARG A 70 -6.54 5.29 4.50
C ARG A 70 -5.48 4.66 3.61
N ALA A 71 -4.75 3.66 4.10
CA ALA A 71 -3.77 2.93 3.29
C ALA A 71 -4.41 2.12 2.16
N ILE A 72 -5.52 1.41 2.43
CA ILE A 72 -6.29 0.68 1.40
C ILE A 72 -6.71 1.63 0.28
N SER A 73 -7.30 2.77 0.65
CA SER A 73 -7.77 3.77 -0.33
C SER A 73 -6.64 4.30 -1.21
N ARG A 74 -5.47 4.59 -0.61
CA ARG A 74 -4.30 5.08 -1.34
C ARG A 74 -3.70 4.03 -2.27
N LEU A 75 -3.47 2.82 -1.79
CA LEU A 75 -2.94 1.72 -2.60
C LEU A 75 -3.88 1.41 -3.77
N THR A 76 -5.20 1.45 -3.55
CA THR A 76 -6.19 1.26 -4.61
C THR A 76 -6.15 2.36 -5.67
N ALA A 77 -5.93 3.62 -5.26
CA ALA A 77 -5.75 4.73 -6.19
C ALA A 77 -4.49 4.54 -7.05
N LEU A 78 -3.34 4.28 -6.42
CA LEU A 78 -2.08 4.07 -7.13
C LEU A 78 -2.11 2.86 -8.08
N ALA A 79 -2.88 1.82 -7.75
CA ALA A 79 -3.07 0.69 -8.64
C ALA A 79 -3.99 0.98 -9.83
N ARG A 80 -4.88 1.97 -9.71
CA ARG A 80 -5.64 2.47 -10.85
C ARG A 80 -4.73 3.25 -11.79
N ASP A 81 -3.86 4.09 -11.24
CA ASP A 81 -2.91 4.89 -12.02
C ASP A 81 -1.91 4.01 -12.77
N ALA A 82 -1.50 2.89 -12.16
CA ALA A 82 -0.62 1.90 -12.77
C ALA A 82 -1.18 1.23 -14.03
N LYS A 83 -2.52 1.23 -14.22
CA LYS A 83 -3.11 0.73 -15.48
C LYS A 83 -2.67 1.55 -16.69
N GLY A 84 -2.35 2.83 -16.51
CA GLY A 84 -1.81 3.68 -17.56
C GLY A 84 -0.41 3.27 -18.02
N LEU A 85 0.39 2.65 -17.14
CA LEU A 85 1.75 2.16 -17.46
C LEU A 85 1.75 0.86 -18.27
N ILE A 86 0.75 -0.01 -18.09
CA ILE A 86 0.65 -1.29 -18.84
C ILE A 86 0.07 -1.07 -20.25
N ALA A 87 -0.68 0.02 -20.45
CA ALA A 87 -1.34 0.32 -21.72
C ALA A 87 -0.44 1.06 -22.74
N GLN A 88 0.85 1.25 -22.44
CA GLN A 88 1.87 1.80 -23.33
C GLN A 88 2.76 0.68 -23.88
#